data_AF-A0A6A6J653-F1
#
_entry.id   AF-A0A6A6J653-F1
#
_cell.length_a   1.000
_cell.length_b   1.000
_cell.length_c   1.000
_cell.angle_alpha   90.00
_cell.angle_beta   90.00
_cell.angle_gamma   90.00
#
_symmetry.space_group_name_H-M   'P 1'
#
loop_
_entity.id
_entity.type
_entity.pdbx_description
1 polymer ?
#
loop_
_entity_poly.entity_id
_entity_poly.type
_entity_poly.pdbx_seq_one_letter_code
_entity_poly.pdbx_strand_id
1 'polypeptide(L)'
;MRSSYTCTRCLSLFKATRPQFNRARNNAFRFNAPSFSPSRQHSTRSAGSSSLVLPRRSVSSTANRKSQAQFEPIEYIDPEGVRRKYILTEDNLFNSFTNSPIPAIRKRAAFMRQHAYCPHPSHKPTRAATNPQDLEARKSTEQGAPPAHVNFECPDCGIPVYCCEEHWADDYEAHLDVCDIMRQCNEDDHDLHSGRFFHEYQFGAPQMEEILVNMSNWDAFMYTRDFDALNEDRQMRQATKLLTYPMTIASVLHELSPYNIRRGGRLTPEGLKSFSALRHSLHPPRTGGDNTWKNSRLAPPPVRLFVLGARAESSLPRETWMQMVYLFHRVQFSLHFIGPESMANREKELPLPERTPLNPFGAVIEDRISNALKISTFVEYYHTMHKTGHFYPYDPYFDCFICFHPGFGNPASLHEWEETLPLLLETKCPVIATGYSPWDMQQDVEHLQKRYGNEMDFLLEPGENLFRSLRWDLNDLDPHDVNCSNWGLYAFRGKRYEATPKEVEPEVHSERTQ
;
A
#
# COMPACT_ATOMS: atom_id res chain seq x y z
N MET A 1 6.85 31.20 39.87
CA MET A 1 5.83 30.56 40.72
C MET A 1 6.15 29.08 40.79
N ARG A 2 6.38 28.52 41.98
CA ARG A 2 6.75 27.10 42.21
C ARG A 2 5.56 26.39 42.84
N SER A 3 5.16 25.24 42.31
CA SER A 3 4.10 24.42 42.90
C SER A 3 4.60 23.72 44.17
N SER A 4 3.70 23.56 45.14
CA SER A 4 3.99 23.28 46.55
C SER A 4 4.03 21.79 46.94
N TYR A 5 4.24 20.85 46.00
CA TYR A 5 4.07 19.42 46.27
C TYR A 5 5.15 18.50 45.67
N THR A 6 6.43 18.80 45.86
CA THR A 6 7.49 17.82 45.56
C THR A 6 8.46 17.67 46.73
N CYS A 7 8.46 16.49 47.35
CA CYS A 7 9.37 16.10 48.42
C CYS A 7 10.80 15.91 47.89
N THR A 8 11.75 16.68 48.42
CA THR A 8 13.17 16.68 48.03
C THR A 8 13.90 15.36 48.31
N ARG A 9 13.34 14.50 49.16
CA ARG A 9 13.90 13.18 49.51
C ARG A 9 13.64 12.10 48.46
N CYS A 10 12.63 12.26 47.60
CA CYS A 10 12.32 11.31 46.53
C CYS A 10 13.19 11.55 45.28
N LEU A 11 13.64 12.79 45.06
CA LEU A 11 14.49 13.18 43.93
C LEU A 11 15.93 12.65 44.01
N SER A 12 16.44 12.33 45.21
CA SER A 12 17.78 11.77 45.39
C SER A 12 17.86 10.26 45.14
N LEU A 13 16.73 9.53 45.23
CA LEU A 13 16.68 8.08 44.97
C LEU A 13 16.67 7.73 43.47
N PHE A 14 16.16 8.61 42.61
CA PHE A 14 16.13 8.38 41.15
C PHE A 14 17.48 8.58 40.44
N LYS A 15 18.47 9.23 41.10
CA LYS A 15 19.82 9.40 40.51
C LYS A 15 20.76 8.22 40.76
N ALA A 16 20.38 7.23 41.56
CA ALA A 16 21.28 6.15 42.00
C ALA A 16 21.12 4.82 41.25
N THR A 17 20.22 4.71 40.28
CA THR A 17 19.99 3.46 39.53
C THR A 17 20.32 3.60 38.04
N ARG A 18 21.61 3.52 37.71
CA ARG A 18 22.07 3.09 36.38
C ARG A 18 22.78 1.73 36.55
N PRO A 19 22.31 0.64 35.92
CA PRO A 19 23.02 -0.63 35.96
C PRO A 19 24.24 -0.56 35.04
N GLN A 20 25.41 -0.90 35.59
CA GLN A 20 26.64 -1.13 34.85
C GLN A 20 26.57 -2.47 34.12
N PHE A 21 26.69 -2.46 32.79
CA PHE A 21 26.87 -3.68 32.01
C PHE A 21 28.29 -4.23 32.20
N ASN A 22 28.39 -5.36 32.90
CA ASN A 22 29.60 -6.18 32.98
C ASN A 22 29.80 -6.93 31.65
N ARG A 23 30.89 -6.61 30.93
CA ARG A 23 31.40 -7.44 29.82
C ARG A 23 32.09 -8.68 30.41
N ALA A 24 31.46 -9.84 30.26
CA ALA A 24 32.09 -11.13 30.54
C ALA A 24 33.00 -11.55 29.38
N ARG A 25 34.22 -11.95 29.75
CA ARG A 25 35.23 -12.61 28.92
C ARG A 25 34.72 -13.98 28.45
N ASN A 26 35.00 -14.33 27.20
CA ASN A 26 35.31 -15.72 26.81
C ASN A 26 36.41 -15.73 25.73
N ASN A 27 37.50 -16.45 26.05
CA ASN A 27 38.48 -17.03 25.12
C ASN A 27 37.73 -18.07 24.24
N ALA A 28 38.12 -18.49 23.04
CA ALA A 28 39.32 -18.40 22.21
C ALA A 28 38.86 -18.67 20.76
N PHE A 29 39.58 -18.15 19.75
CA PHE A 29 40.05 -18.90 18.56
C PHE A 29 40.93 -17.93 17.75
N ARG A 30 42.21 -18.28 17.62
CA ARG A 30 43.24 -17.54 16.87
C ARG A 30 43.23 -18.02 15.43
N PHE A 31 43.25 -17.10 14.47
CA PHE A 31 44.01 -17.25 13.22
C PHE A 31 44.59 -15.90 12.80
N ASN A 32 45.86 -15.94 12.39
CA ASN A 32 46.74 -14.80 12.10
C ASN A 32 46.40 -14.15 10.75
N ALA A 33 46.50 -12.81 10.69
CA ALA A 33 46.76 -12.08 9.45
C ALA A 33 47.78 -10.95 9.73
N PRO A 34 48.72 -10.67 8.82
CA PRO A 34 49.90 -9.86 9.11
C PRO A 34 49.64 -8.35 9.05
N SER A 35 50.44 -7.66 9.86
CA SER A 35 50.62 -6.23 10.02
C SER A 35 51.14 -5.51 8.78
N PHE A 36 50.53 -4.37 8.44
CA PHE A 36 51.20 -3.27 7.75
C PHE A 36 51.16 -2.01 8.61
N SER A 37 52.34 -1.45 8.87
CA SER A 37 52.58 -0.25 9.67
C SER A 37 52.33 1.03 8.88
N PRO A 38 52.02 2.16 9.56
CA PRO A 38 51.68 3.43 8.95
C PRO A 38 52.90 4.37 8.82
N SER A 39 52.87 5.23 7.81
CA SER A 39 53.73 6.42 7.64
C SER A 39 52.93 7.30 6.68
N ARG A 40 52.65 8.59 6.83
CA ARG A 40 53.24 9.84 7.39
C ARG A 40 52.06 10.86 7.26
N GLN A 41 51.96 12.05 7.83
CA GLN A 41 52.78 12.95 8.63
C GLN A 41 51.80 14.01 9.19
N HIS A 42 52.10 14.51 10.39
CA HIS A 42 51.44 15.66 11.00
C HIS A 42 51.68 16.95 10.20
N SER A 43 50.67 17.82 10.15
CA SER A 43 50.88 19.26 10.09
C SER A 43 50.03 19.92 11.17
N THR A 44 50.71 20.51 12.15
CA THR A 44 50.17 21.25 13.27
C THR A 44 50.06 22.72 12.90
N ARG A 45 48.86 23.29 13.02
CA ARG A 45 48.73 24.73 13.28
C ARG A 45 47.49 25.00 14.12
N SER A 46 47.74 25.56 15.30
CA SER A 46 46.81 25.91 16.35
C SER A 46 46.38 27.38 16.25
N ALA A 47 45.07 27.63 16.29
CA ALA A 47 44.39 28.85 16.77
C ALA A 47 42.87 28.63 16.53
N GLY A 48 41.92 28.91 17.40
CA GLY A 48 41.89 29.34 18.78
C GLY A 48 40.53 28.94 19.36
N SER A 49 40.38 29.03 20.67
CA SER A 49 39.18 28.68 21.41
C SER A 49 37.95 29.49 20.98
N SER A 50 36.92 28.83 20.45
CA SER A 50 35.56 29.39 20.37
C SER A 50 34.65 28.64 21.34
N SER A 51 34.12 29.37 22.31
CA SER A 51 33.10 28.96 23.27
C SER A 51 31.93 28.24 22.60
N LEU A 52 31.56 27.08 23.14
CA LEU A 52 30.31 26.39 22.82
C LEU A 52 29.12 27.28 23.24
N VAL A 53 28.50 27.93 22.26
CA VAL A 53 27.20 28.61 22.44
C VAL A 53 26.12 27.60 22.11
N LEU A 54 25.35 27.19 23.12
CA LEU A 54 24.10 26.46 22.95
C LEU A 54 23.15 27.29 22.07
N PRO A 55 22.51 26.73 21.03
CA PRO A 55 21.55 27.49 20.23
C PRO A 55 20.32 27.81 21.08
N ARG A 56 20.13 29.08 21.41
CA ARG A 56 18.83 29.58 21.88
C ARG A 56 17.85 29.49 20.71
N ARG A 57 16.84 28.62 20.81
CA ARG A 57 15.64 28.68 19.95
C ARG A 57 15.00 30.05 20.14
N SER A 58 15.13 30.92 19.14
CA SER A 58 14.37 32.16 19.04
C SER A 58 13.00 31.83 18.42
N VAL A 59 11.98 31.71 19.28
CA VAL A 59 10.58 31.80 18.87
C VAL A 59 10.38 33.17 18.24
N SER A 60 10.26 33.20 16.92
CA SER A 60 10.01 34.41 16.15
C SER A 60 8.63 34.24 15.53
N SER A 61 7.64 34.92 16.11
CA SER A 61 6.33 35.08 15.49
C SER A 61 6.50 35.86 14.18
N THR A 62 5.85 35.36 13.12
CA THR A 62 5.80 35.96 11.77
C THR A 62 7.13 36.01 11.01
N ALA A 63 7.66 34.84 10.63
CA ALA A 63 8.57 34.76 9.49
C ALA A 63 7.73 34.90 8.21
N ASN A 64 7.54 36.15 7.75
CA ASN A 64 7.09 36.45 6.41
C ASN A 64 8.20 36.00 5.43
N ARG A 65 8.27 34.69 5.15
CA ARG A 65 9.12 34.14 4.08
C ARG A 65 8.61 34.76 2.80
N LYS A 66 9.29 35.79 2.31
CA LYS A 66 9.16 36.23 0.92
C LYS A 66 9.29 34.98 0.07
N SER A 67 8.21 34.60 -0.61
CA SER A 67 8.22 33.57 -1.63
C SER A 67 9.42 33.86 -2.52
N GLN A 68 10.41 32.96 -2.50
CA GLN A 68 11.50 33.05 -3.47
C GLN A 68 10.86 33.14 -4.86
N ALA A 69 11.44 34.00 -5.69
CA ALA A 69 10.93 34.41 -6.98
C ALA A 69 10.32 33.25 -7.77
N GLN A 70 9.27 33.55 -8.53
CA GLN A 70 8.71 32.64 -9.54
C GLN A 70 9.86 31.94 -10.27
N PHE A 71 10.06 30.66 -9.98
CA PHE A 71 11.15 29.90 -10.57
C PHE A 71 10.88 29.82 -12.07
N GLU A 72 11.76 30.41 -12.88
CA GLU A 72 11.64 30.31 -14.32
C GLU A 72 11.90 28.85 -14.71
N PRO A 73 10.97 28.19 -15.42
CA PRO A 73 11.13 26.79 -15.78
C PRO A 73 12.41 26.60 -16.61
N ILE A 74 13.28 25.69 -16.17
CA ILE A 74 14.51 25.35 -16.90
C ILE A 74 14.16 24.27 -17.92
N GLU A 75 14.41 24.54 -19.20
CA GLU A 75 14.28 23.53 -20.24
C GLU A 75 15.52 22.63 -20.27
N TYR A 76 15.32 21.32 -20.22
CA TYR A 76 16.40 20.34 -20.35
C TYR A 76 15.97 19.16 -21.23
N ILE A 77 16.96 18.38 -21.68
CA ILE A 77 16.74 17.18 -22.50
C ILE A 77 16.96 15.97 -21.60
N ASP A 78 15.95 15.12 -21.50
CA ASP A 78 16.02 13.88 -20.72
C ASP A 78 16.96 12.85 -21.35
N PRO A 79 17.34 11.79 -20.61
CA PRO A 79 18.01 10.62 -21.17
C PRO A 79 17.27 9.98 -22.36
N GLU A 80 15.94 10.14 -22.43
CA GLU A 80 15.09 9.68 -23.54
C GLU A 80 15.05 10.64 -24.73
N GLY A 81 15.79 11.76 -24.69
CA GLY A 81 15.83 12.77 -25.75
C GLY A 81 14.61 13.69 -25.80
N VAL A 82 13.69 13.58 -24.83
CA VAL A 82 12.49 14.44 -24.71
C VAL A 82 12.86 15.76 -24.05
N ARG A 83 12.35 16.88 -24.58
CA ARG A 83 12.51 18.20 -23.95
C ARG A 83 11.48 18.37 -22.85
N ARG A 84 11.93 18.46 -21.60
CA ARG A 84 11.09 18.70 -20.42
C ARG A 84 11.33 20.09 -19.83
N LYS A 85 10.32 20.58 -19.12
CA LYS A 85 10.34 21.84 -18.36
C LYS A 85 10.42 21.51 -16.89
N TYR A 86 11.55 21.85 -16.29
CA TYR A 86 11.85 21.63 -14.89
C TYR A 86 11.41 22.86 -14.08
N ILE A 87 10.37 22.70 -13.27
CA ILE A 87 9.73 23.78 -12.49
C ILE A 87 10.34 23.89 -11.09
N LEU A 88 10.75 22.77 -10.50
CA LEU A 88 11.32 22.70 -9.15
C LEU A 88 12.54 21.80 -9.12
N THR A 89 13.58 22.25 -8.41
CA THR A 89 14.79 21.48 -8.11
C THR A 89 14.59 20.52 -6.95
N GLU A 90 15.36 19.41 -6.92
CA GLU A 90 15.35 18.43 -5.84
C GLU A 90 15.58 19.05 -4.45
N ASP A 91 16.42 20.09 -4.37
CA ASP A 91 16.73 20.83 -3.14
C ASP A 91 15.58 21.73 -2.66
N ASN A 92 14.58 22.01 -3.50
CA ASN A 92 13.51 22.98 -3.23
C ASN A 92 12.11 22.43 -3.52
N LEU A 93 11.84 21.22 -3.04
CA LEU A 93 10.51 20.59 -3.21
C LEU A 93 9.49 21.10 -2.20
N PHE A 94 9.93 21.45 -0.98
CA PHE A 94 9.01 21.89 0.05
C PHE A 94 8.53 23.34 -0.18
N ASN A 95 7.26 23.48 -0.56
CA ASN A 95 6.58 24.76 -0.65
C ASN A 95 5.21 24.68 0.03
N SER A 96 4.71 25.80 0.56
CA SER A 96 3.34 25.82 1.08
C SER A 96 2.34 25.67 -0.07
N PHE A 97 1.24 24.97 0.17
CA PHE A 97 0.28 24.62 -0.87
C PHE A 97 -0.30 25.87 -1.56
N THR A 98 -0.56 26.93 -0.80
CA THR A 98 -1.06 28.22 -1.34
C THR A 98 -0.04 28.99 -2.16
N ASN A 99 1.20 29.04 -1.68
CA ASN A 99 2.25 29.83 -2.33
C ASN A 99 3.10 28.99 -3.29
N SER A 100 2.70 27.74 -3.56
CA SER A 100 3.41 26.82 -4.45
C SER A 100 3.51 27.41 -5.86
N PRO A 101 4.65 27.20 -6.57
CA PRO A 101 4.80 27.67 -7.95
C PRO A 101 3.91 26.88 -8.92
N ILE A 102 3.50 25.66 -8.55
CA ILE A 102 2.71 24.74 -9.37
C ILE A 102 1.20 25.07 -9.28
N PRO A 103 0.52 25.36 -10.40
CA PRO A 103 -0.91 25.68 -10.39
C PRO A 103 -1.81 24.55 -9.89
N ALA A 104 -1.45 23.28 -10.13
CA ALA A 104 -2.23 22.13 -9.70
C ALA A 104 -2.33 22.04 -8.16
N ILE A 105 -1.20 22.26 -7.47
CA ILE A 105 -1.12 22.24 -6.01
C ILE A 105 -1.91 23.42 -5.41
N ARG A 106 -1.81 24.61 -5.99
CA ARG A 106 -2.65 25.76 -5.56
C ARG A 106 -4.15 25.49 -5.71
N LYS A 107 -4.57 24.82 -6.79
CA LYS A 107 -5.98 24.41 -6.99
C LYS A 107 -6.42 23.42 -5.92
N ARG A 108 -5.56 22.44 -5.61
CA ARG A 108 -5.80 21.48 -4.53
C ARG A 108 -5.92 22.16 -3.17
N ALA A 109 -5.05 23.14 -2.88
CA ALA A 109 -5.14 23.96 -1.67
C ALA A 109 -6.47 24.70 -1.56
N ALA A 110 -6.93 25.31 -2.67
CA ALA A 110 -8.21 26.00 -2.73
C ALA A 110 -9.39 25.04 -2.52
N PHE A 111 -9.32 23.85 -3.09
CA PHE A 111 -10.31 22.79 -2.88
C PHE A 111 -10.38 22.38 -1.40
N MET A 112 -9.22 22.13 -0.76
CA MET A 112 -9.15 21.80 0.66
C MET A 112 -9.79 22.89 1.53
N ARG A 113 -9.48 24.17 1.27
CA ARG A 113 -10.11 25.29 2.00
C ARG A 113 -11.62 25.41 1.81
N GLN A 114 -12.17 24.87 0.72
CA GLN A 114 -13.61 24.92 0.45
C GLN A 114 -14.36 23.72 1.03
N HIS A 115 -13.69 22.57 1.16
CA HIS A 115 -14.35 21.30 1.48
C HIS A 115 -13.91 20.70 2.82
N ALA A 116 -12.66 20.88 3.23
CA ALA A 116 -12.16 20.34 4.49
C ALA A 116 -12.57 21.21 5.67
N TYR A 117 -12.87 20.55 6.79
CA TYR A 117 -13.30 21.19 8.03
C TYR A 117 -12.20 21.11 9.09
N CYS A 118 -12.17 22.10 9.98
CA CYS A 118 -11.24 22.14 11.10
C CYS A 118 -11.52 20.98 12.07
N PRO A 119 -10.52 20.16 12.46
CA PRO A 119 -10.72 19.00 13.34
C PRO A 119 -10.85 19.38 14.83
N HIS A 120 -10.64 20.65 15.19
CA HIS A 120 -10.59 21.09 16.58
C HIS A 120 -11.90 20.81 17.36
N PRO A 121 -11.84 20.36 18.63
CA PRO A 121 -13.02 20.01 19.46
C PRO A 121 -14.02 21.15 19.71
N SER A 122 -13.62 22.41 19.46
CA SER A 122 -14.51 23.57 19.61
C SER A 122 -15.65 23.61 18.59
N HIS A 123 -15.55 22.83 17.50
CA HIS A 123 -16.57 22.75 16.45
C HIS A 123 -17.49 21.53 16.62
N LYS A 124 -18.69 21.62 16.07
CA LYS A 124 -19.60 20.47 15.94
C LYS A 124 -19.07 19.48 14.89
N PRO A 125 -19.32 18.17 15.09
CA PRO A 125 -18.94 17.15 14.11
C PRO A 125 -19.71 17.33 12.80
N THR A 126 -19.03 17.08 11.68
CA THR A 126 -19.61 17.19 10.33
C THR A 126 -20.05 15.86 9.76
N ARG A 127 -19.39 14.79 10.21
CA ARG A 127 -19.66 13.40 9.84
C ARG A 127 -19.62 12.52 11.08
N ALA A 128 -20.19 11.32 10.96
CA ALA A 128 -19.98 10.30 11.98
C ALA A 128 -18.49 9.91 11.99
N ALA A 129 -17.94 9.76 13.20
CA ALA A 129 -16.59 9.25 13.36
C ALA A 129 -16.53 7.83 12.80
N THR A 130 -15.58 7.59 11.91
CA THR A 130 -15.39 6.27 11.31
C THR A 130 -14.69 5.38 12.34
N ASN A 131 -13.54 5.83 12.86
CA ASN A 131 -12.73 5.11 13.85
C ASN A 131 -12.75 5.84 15.21
N PRO A 132 -12.66 5.14 16.36
CA PRO A 132 -12.33 5.76 17.66
C PRO A 132 -11.16 6.75 17.67
N GLN A 133 -10.17 6.58 16.78
CA GLN A 133 -8.99 7.44 16.65
C GLN A 133 -9.22 8.66 15.73
N ASP A 134 -10.38 8.71 15.07
CA ASP A 134 -10.78 9.80 14.20
C ASP A 134 -10.92 11.11 14.99
N LEU A 135 -10.43 12.21 14.43
CA LEU A 135 -10.48 13.52 15.09
C LEU A 135 -11.91 14.03 15.26
N GLU A 136 -12.83 13.62 14.36
CA GLU A 136 -14.26 13.93 14.50
C GLU A 136 -14.87 13.32 15.77
N ALA A 137 -14.32 12.21 16.30
CA ALA A 137 -14.82 11.57 17.51
C ALA A 137 -14.58 12.43 18.77
N ARG A 138 -13.66 13.39 18.72
CA ARG A 138 -13.36 14.33 19.82
C ARG A 138 -14.37 15.47 19.92
N LYS A 139 -15.16 15.69 18.85
CA LYS A 139 -16.13 16.79 18.78
C LYS A 139 -17.43 16.40 19.44
N SER A 140 -18.07 17.36 20.11
CA SER A 140 -19.37 17.14 20.75
C SER A 140 -20.50 17.69 19.88
N THR A 141 -21.60 16.94 19.76
CA THR A 141 -22.79 17.36 18.98
C THR A 141 -23.55 18.49 19.67
N GLU A 142 -23.53 18.53 21.01
CA GLU A 142 -24.32 19.44 21.83
C GLU A 142 -23.60 20.77 22.09
N GLN A 143 -22.29 20.75 22.31
CA GLN A 143 -21.50 21.88 22.77
C GLN A 143 -20.37 22.17 21.76
N GLY A 144 -20.66 23.01 20.76
CA GLY A 144 -19.69 23.39 19.75
C GLY A 144 -20.15 24.55 18.87
N ALA A 145 -19.18 25.33 18.40
CA ALA A 145 -19.36 26.31 17.34
C ALA A 145 -19.77 25.60 16.02
N PRO A 146 -20.39 26.32 15.07
CA PRO A 146 -20.60 25.77 13.74
C PRO A 146 -19.26 25.31 13.13
N PRO A 147 -19.26 24.25 12.31
CA PRO A 147 -18.06 23.78 11.65
C PRO A 147 -17.47 24.88 10.77
N ALA A 148 -16.15 25.07 10.86
CA ALA A 148 -15.42 26.04 10.07
C ALA A 148 -14.46 25.33 9.11
N HIS A 149 -14.27 25.90 7.94
CA HIS A 149 -13.32 25.37 6.96
C HIS A 149 -11.87 25.65 7.33
N VAL A 150 -10.97 24.81 6.85
CA VAL A 150 -9.52 25.00 7.00
C VAL A 150 -9.08 26.25 6.24
N ASN A 151 -8.24 27.07 6.86
CA ASN A 151 -7.71 28.30 6.25
C ASN A 151 -6.22 28.49 6.59
N PHE A 152 -5.84 28.16 7.82
CA PHE A 152 -4.47 28.25 8.32
C PHE A 152 -3.61 27.08 7.82
N GLU A 153 -2.47 27.41 7.22
CA GLU A 153 -1.46 26.44 6.78
C GLU A 153 -0.42 26.25 7.87
N CYS A 154 -0.13 24.98 8.21
CA CYS A 154 0.96 24.71 9.15
C CYS A 154 2.31 25.09 8.51
N PRO A 155 3.19 25.82 9.22
CA PRO A 155 4.48 26.24 8.68
C PRO A 155 5.46 25.09 8.42
N ASP A 156 5.29 23.94 9.10
CA ASP A 156 6.20 22.81 9.02
C ASP A 156 5.82 21.81 7.93
N CYS A 157 4.51 21.52 7.74
CA CYS A 157 4.05 20.63 6.67
C CYS A 157 3.54 21.36 5.42
N GLY A 158 3.22 22.66 5.50
CA GLY A 158 2.81 23.49 4.36
C GLY A 158 1.39 23.23 3.84
N ILE A 159 0.57 22.45 4.56
CA ILE A 159 -0.80 22.08 4.18
C ILE A 159 -1.83 22.84 5.03
N PRO A 160 -2.98 23.28 4.46
CA PRO A 160 -4.07 23.86 5.22
C PRO A 160 -4.76 22.81 6.10
N VAL A 161 -4.72 23.00 7.42
CA VAL A 161 -5.14 21.98 8.42
C VAL A 161 -6.19 22.48 9.41
N TYR A 162 -6.09 23.74 9.86
CA TYR A 162 -7.01 24.32 10.86
C TYR A 162 -7.66 25.60 10.32
N CYS A 163 -8.75 26.05 10.93
CA CYS A 163 -9.40 27.30 10.53
C CYS A 163 -8.62 28.56 10.96
N CYS A 164 -7.85 28.51 12.04
CA CYS A 164 -7.05 29.61 12.56
C CYS A 164 -5.80 29.11 13.29
N GLU A 165 -4.86 30.03 13.56
CA GLU A 165 -3.60 29.74 14.26
C GLU A 165 -3.83 29.30 15.71
N GLU A 166 -4.85 29.84 16.40
CA GLU A 166 -5.17 29.48 17.78
C GLU A 166 -5.58 28.01 17.90
N HIS A 167 -6.49 27.53 17.05
CA HIS A 167 -6.89 26.12 17.05
C HIS A 167 -5.75 25.18 16.67
N TRP A 168 -4.85 25.60 15.77
CA TRP A 168 -3.64 24.84 15.46
C TRP A 168 -2.68 24.77 16.66
N ALA A 169 -2.51 25.87 17.39
CA ALA A 169 -1.64 25.92 18.56
C ALA A 169 -2.19 25.08 19.72
N ASP A 170 -3.51 25.07 19.91
CA ASP A 170 -4.19 24.26 20.94
C ASP A 170 -4.09 22.75 20.65
N ASP A 171 -4.22 22.34 19.38
CA ASP A 171 -4.17 20.94 18.94
C ASP A 171 -2.80 20.55 18.34
N TYR A 172 -1.76 21.34 18.64
CA TYR A 172 -0.42 21.18 18.06
C TYR A 172 0.18 19.81 18.35
N GLU A 173 -0.04 19.26 19.55
CA GLU A 173 0.47 17.93 19.93
C GLU A 173 -0.12 16.82 19.06
N ALA A 174 -1.42 16.86 18.75
CA ALA A 174 -2.03 15.86 17.88
C ALA A 174 -1.61 16.06 16.41
N HIS A 175 -1.39 17.31 15.99
CA HIS A 175 -0.88 17.59 14.66
C HIS A 175 0.56 17.09 14.47
N LEU A 176 1.41 17.19 15.50
CA LEU A 176 2.80 16.73 15.44
C LEU A 176 2.94 15.25 15.08
N ASP A 177 2.00 14.40 15.51
CA ASP A 177 2.02 12.96 15.21
C ASP A 177 1.94 12.66 13.69
N VAL A 178 1.32 13.56 12.92
CA VAL A 178 1.06 13.38 11.48
C VAL A 178 1.81 14.41 10.62
N CYS A 179 2.32 15.50 11.22
CA CYS A 179 2.95 16.61 10.52
C CYS A 179 4.12 16.19 9.62
N ASP A 180 4.98 15.28 10.10
CA ASP A 180 6.11 14.78 9.31
C ASP A 180 5.65 13.97 8.08
N ILE A 181 4.57 13.20 8.22
CA ILE A 181 3.99 12.43 7.11
C ILE A 181 3.37 13.39 6.09
N MET A 182 2.59 14.37 6.55
CA MET A 182 2.02 15.41 5.69
C MET A 182 3.09 16.19 4.93
N ARG A 183 4.21 16.49 5.59
CA ARG A 183 5.35 17.15 4.95
C ARG A 183 5.94 16.27 3.84
N GLN A 184 6.08 14.97 4.08
CA GLN A 184 6.52 14.03 3.04
C GLN A 184 5.54 13.99 1.86
N CYS A 185 4.23 13.93 2.12
CA CYS A 185 3.22 14.01 1.06
C CYS A 185 3.37 15.29 0.24
N ASN A 186 3.59 16.43 0.91
CA ASN A 186 3.80 17.72 0.27
C ASN A 186 5.04 17.68 -0.66
N GLU A 187 6.18 17.20 -0.16
CA GLU A 187 7.42 17.08 -0.94
C GLU A 187 7.24 16.12 -2.14
N ASP A 188 6.58 14.97 -1.93
CA ASP A 188 6.32 13.97 -2.98
C ASP A 188 5.36 14.50 -4.06
N ASP A 189 4.36 15.31 -3.70
CA ASP A 189 3.42 15.89 -4.66
C ASP A 189 4.06 17.02 -5.48
N HIS A 190 4.92 17.84 -4.87
CA HIS A 190 5.73 18.82 -5.59
C HIS A 190 6.72 18.14 -6.52
N ASP A 191 7.29 17.01 -6.12
CA ASP A 191 8.20 16.22 -6.95
C ASP A 191 7.50 15.70 -8.22
N LEU A 192 6.30 15.15 -8.11
CA LEU A 192 5.51 14.67 -9.26
C LEU A 192 5.17 15.76 -10.27
N HIS A 193 4.96 16.97 -9.78
CA HIS A 193 4.64 18.12 -10.63
C HIS A 193 5.87 18.96 -10.99
N SER A 194 7.06 18.57 -10.55
CA SER A 194 8.32 19.26 -10.86
C SER A 194 8.66 19.23 -12.35
N GLY A 195 8.12 18.24 -13.08
CA GLY A 195 8.43 18.01 -14.49
C GLY A 195 9.74 17.27 -14.73
N ARG A 196 10.33 16.68 -13.68
CA ARG A 196 11.57 15.90 -13.77
C ARG A 196 11.39 14.59 -14.54
N PHE A 197 12.53 14.01 -14.89
CA PHE A 197 12.62 12.65 -15.37
C PHE A 197 12.57 11.69 -14.20
N PHE A 198 11.66 10.72 -14.26
CA PHE A 198 11.54 9.67 -13.25
C PHE A 198 12.21 8.40 -13.76
N HIS A 199 13.47 8.20 -13.40
CA HIS A 199 14.17 6.94 -13.66
C HIS A 199 13.54 5.78 -12.88
N GLU A 200 12.83 6.09 -11.79
CA GLU A 200 12.07 5.15 -10.96
C GLU A 200 10.92 4.46 -11.69
N TYR A 201 10.45 5.05 -12.80
CA TYR A 201 9.43 4.46 -13.66
C TYR A 201 10.02 3.60 -14.77
N GLN A 202 11.34 3.56 -14.90
CA GLN A 202 12.01 2.62 -15.80
C GLN A 202 12.09 1.26 -15.11
N PHE A 203 11.15 0.38 -15.45
CA PHE A 203 11.08 -0.94 -14.84
C PHE A 203 12.06 -1.94 -15.46
N GLY A 204 12.48 -2.92 -14.65
CA GLY A 204 13.42 -3.97 -15.07
C GLY A 204 12.91 -4.83 -16.23
N ALA A 205 13.82 -5.20 -17.11
CA ALA A 205 13.55 -6.08 -18.25
C ALA A 205 13.21 -7.53 -17.82
N PRO A 206 12.73 -8.38 -18.75
CA PRO A 206 12.58 -9.81 -18.48
C PRO A 206 13.93 -10.42 -18.05
N GLN A 207 13.94 -11.16 -16.94
CA GLN A 207 15.13 -11.88 -16.47
C GLN A 207 15.11 -13.34 -16.91
N MET A 208 16.30 -13.94 -16.93
CA MET A 208 16.46 -15.38 -17.12
C MET A 208 15.80 -16.15 -15.97
N GLU A 209 15.19 -17.29 -16.28
CA GLU A 209 14.45 -18.12 -15.32
C GLU A 209 15.34 -18.61 -14.17
N GLU A 210 16.65 -18.78 -14.41
CA GLU A 210 17.60 -19.26 -13.41
C GLU A 210 17.89 -18.24 -12.28
N ILE A 211 17.56 -16.96 -12.48
CA ILE A 211 17.77 -15.91 -11.48
C ILE A 211 16.57 -15.91 -10.52
N LEU A 212 16.82 -16.37 -9.29
CA LEU A 212 15.79 -16.42 -8.25
C LEU A 212 15.51 -15.03 -7.68
N VAL A 213 14.22 -14.70 -7.58
CA VAL A 213 13.74 -13.44 -7.01
C VAL A 213 13.45 -13.60 -5.53
N ASN A 214 13.93 -12.65 -4.72
CA ASN A 214 13.65 -12.61 -3.29
C ASN A 214 12.47 -11.67 -3.01
N MET A 215 11.36 -12.20 -2.48
CA MET A 215 10.13 -11.43 -2.20
C MET A 215 9.93 -11.10 -0.71
N SER A 216 11.00 -11.07 0.09
CA SER A 216 10.89 -10.79 1.53
C SER A 216 10.59 -9.34 1.88
N ASN A 217 11.17 -8.38 1.14
CA ASN A 217 10.96 -6.95 1.28
C ASN A 217 11.12 -6.25 -0.08
N TRP A 218 10.78 -4.96 -0.15
CA TRP A 218 10.93 -4.15 -1.37
C TRP A 218 12.38 -4.09 -1.86
N ASP A 219 13.34 -3.88 -0.96
CA ASP A 219 14.76 -3.72 -1.34
C ASP A 219 15.35 -4.99 -1.96
N ALA A 220 15.12 -6.17 -1.35
CA ALA A 220 15.61 -7.43 -1.89
C ALA A 220 14.89 -7.79 -3.20
N PHE A 221 13.60 -7.43 -3.32
CA PHE A 221 12.88 -7.62 -4.56
C PHE A 221 13.48 -6.79 -5.69
N MET A 222 13.64 -5.48 -5.49
CA MET A 222 14.19 -4.58 -6.51
C MET A 222 15.64 -4.94 -6.87
N TYR A 223 16.45 -5.30 -5.87
CA TYR A 223 17.82 -5.76 -6.10
C TYR A 223 17.88 -7.05 -6.92
N THR A 224 17.09 -8.07 -6.57
CA THR A 224 17.10 -9.34 -7.32
C THR A 224 16.50 -9.22 -8.71
N ARG A 225 15.57 -8.27 -8.91
CA ARG A 225 14.96 -7.95 -10.21
C ARG A 225 15.77 -6.97 -11.07
N ASP A 226 16.99 -6.62 -10.66
CA ASP A 226 17.90 -5.76 -11.42
C ASP A 226 17.25 -4.42 -11.81
N PHE A 227 16.49 -3.83 -10.87
CA PHE A 227 16.01 -2.46 -11.01
C PHE A 227 17.19 -1.49 -10.91
N ASP A 228 17.03 -0.30 -11.51
CA ASP A 228 18.00 0.77 -11.31
C ASP A 228 18.14 1.10 -9.81
N ALA A 229 19.33 1.52 -9.41
CA ALA A 229 19.67 1.71 -8.01
C ALA A 229 18.93 2.93 -7.42
N LEU A 230 17.77 2.66 -6.79
CA LEU A 230 16.98 3.66 -6.07
C LEU A 230 17.63 3.93 -4.71
N ASN A 231 18.41 5.00 -4.62
CA ASN A 231 19.19 5.33 -3.41
C ASN A 231 18.42 6.22 -2.43
N GLU A 232 17.43 6.98 -2.90
CA GLU A 232 16.65 7.88 -2.06
C GLU A 232 15.32 7.25 -1.65
N ASP A 233 14.90 7.49 -0.41
CA ASP A 233 13.59 7.02 0.08
C ASP A 233 12.43 7.55 -0.78
N ARG A 234 12.55 8.77 -1.31
CA ARG A 234 11.55 9.37 -2.20
C ARG A 234 11.37 8.59 -3.50
N GLN A 235 12.48 8.18 -4.10
CA GLN A 235 12.49 7.37 -5.33
C GLN A 235 11.75 6.05 -5.09
N MET A 236 12.05 5.40 -3.95
CA MET A 236 11.37 4.19 -3.51
C MET A 236 9.86 4.40 -3.31
N ARG A 237 9.43 5.51 -2.70
CA ARG A 237 8.01 5.83 -2.53
C ARG A 237 7.28 5.93 -3.88
N GLN A 238 7.86 6.59 -4.88
CA GLN A 238 7.25 6.72 -6.20
C GLN A 238 7.18 5.40 -6.96
N ALA A 239 8.24 4.58 -6.94
CA ALA A 239 8.25 3.28 -7.59
C ALA A 239 7.23 2.31 -6.96
N THR A 240 7.23 2.21 -5.63
CA THR A 240 6.35 1.28 -4.89
C THR A 240 4.86 1.63 -5.01
N LYS A 241 4.51 2.91 -5.20
CA LYS A 241 3.12 3.34 -5.44
C LYS A 241 2.50 2.71 -6.68
N LEU A 242 3.27 2.52 -7.75
CA LEU A 242 2.78 1.84 -8.96
C LEU A 242 2.83 0.32 -8.79
N LEU A 243 3.95 -0.20 -8.28
CA LEU A 243 4.20 -1.64 -8.21
C LEU A 243 3.36 -2.37 -7.15
N THR A 244 2.84 -1.68 -6.14
CA THR A 244 2.17 -2.31 -4.99
C THR A 244 1.08 -3.31 -5.38
N TYR A 245 0.23 -2.96 -6.36
CA TYR A 245 -0.90 -3.80 -6.77
C TYR A 245 -0.46 -5.13 -7.41
N PRO A 246 0.30 -5.12 -8.54
CA PRO A 246 0.78 -6.36 -9.14
C PRO A 246 1.70 -7.15 -8.20
N MET A 247 2.56 -6.47 -7.44
CA MET A 247 3.52 -7.14 -6.55
C MET A 247 2.86 -7.81 -5.35
N THR A 248 1.76 -7.27 -4.84
CA THR A 248 0.98 -7.94 -3.78
C THR A 248 0.42 -9.27 -4.28
N ILE A 249 -0.15 -9.30 -5.48
CA ILE A 249 -0.65 -10.53 -6.09
C ILE A 249 0.49 -11.52 -6.29
N ALA A 250 1.60 -11.06 -6.89
CA ALA A 250 2.77 -11.89 -7.12
C ALA A 250 3.31 -12.48 -5.82
N SER A 251 3.41 -11.68 -4.75
CA SER A 251 3.93 -12.12 -3.45
C SER A 251 3.13 -13.26 -2.84
N VAL A 252 1.82 -13.33 -3.08
CA VAL A 252 0.95 -14.41 -2.58
C VAL A 252 1.05 -15.65 -3.47
N LEU A 253 1.09 -15.45 -4.79
CA LEU A 253 1.01 -16.53 -5.78
C LEU A 253 2.36 -17.17 -6.15
N HIS A 254 3.48 -16.48 -5.93
CA HIS A 254 4.81 -16.97 -6.28
C HIS A 254 5.27 -18.14 -5.39
N GLU A 255 6.11 -19.02 -5.93
CA GLU A 255 6.66 -20.16 -5.18
C GLU A 255 7.48 -19.74 -3.94
N LEU A 256 8.30 -18.69 -4.07
CA LEU A 256 9.11 -18.10 -2.98
C LEU A 256 8.36 -17.02 -2.21
N SER A 257 7.04 -17.20 -2.05
CA SER A 257 6.20 -16.29 -1.26
C SER A 257 6.77 -16.10 0.16
N PRO A 258 6.78 -14.86 0.69
CA PRO A 258 7.23 -14.61 2.07
C PRO A 258 6.27 -15.21 3.11
N TYR A 259 5.04 -15.55 2.72
CA TYR A 259 4.02 -16.09 3.62
C TYR A 259 4.19 -17.59 3.85
N ASN A 260 4.38 -17.97 5.10
CA ASN A 260 4.66 -19.33 5.53
C ASN A 260 3.71 -19.79 6.66
N ILE A 261 3.64 -21.10 6.93
CA ILE A 261 2.86 -21.70 8.05
C ILE A 261 3.64 -21.71 9.37
N ARG A 262 4.96 -21.45 9.31
CA ARG A 262 5.81 -21.46 10.51
C ARG A 262 5.37 -20.39 11.51
N ARG A 263 5.78 -20.51 12.77
CA ARG A 263 5.48 -19.52 13.82
C ARG A 263 5.87 -18.11 13.35
N GLY A 264 4.90 -17.19 13.34
CA GLY A 264 5.07 -15.82 12.82
C GLY A 264 4.73 -15.65 11.33
N GLY A 265 4.41 -16.73 10.63
CA GLY A 265 3.85 -16.70 9.29
C GLY A 265 2.33 -16.67 9.32
N ARG A 266 1.73 -16.01 8.32
CA ARG A 266 0.29 -15.71 8.25
C ARG A 266 -0.52 -16.69 7.41
N LEU A 267 0.12 -17.73 6.85
CA LEU A 267 -0.52 -18.68 5.95
C LEU A 267 -1.22 -19.78 6.74
N THR A 268 -2.52 -19.96 6.52
CA THR A 268 -3.29 -21.02 7.19
C THR A 268 -3.09 -22.38 6.49
N PRO A 269 -3.45 -23.51 7.13
CA PRO A 269 -3.39 -24.82 6.48
C PRO A 269 -4.26 -24.93 5.22
N GLU A 270 -5.43 -24.29 5.22
CA GLU A 270 -6.30 -24.22 4.03
C GLU A 270 -5.74 -23.27 2.97
N GLY A 271 -5.06 -22.21 3.40
CA GLY A 271 -4.22 -21.34 2.59
C GLY A 271 -3.17 -22.11 1.81
N LEU A 272 -2.40 -22.95 2.50
CA LEU A 272 -1.37 -23.78 1.88
C LEU A 272 -1.98 -24.69 0.81
N LYS A 273 -3.08 -25.39 1.10
CA LYS A 273 -3.73 -26.27 0.11
C LYS A 273 -4.17 -25.52 -1.14
N SER A 274 -4.74 -24.32 -0.97
CA SER A 274 -5.28 -23.52 -2.08
C SER A 274 -4.19 -22.87 -2.91
N PHE A 275 -3.23 -22.20 -2.26
CA PHE A 275 -2.15 -21.53 -2.97
C PHE A 275 -1.11 -22.50 -3.53
N SER A 276 -0.88 -23.67 -2.90
CA SER A 276 0.04 -24.68 -3.48
C SER A 276 -0.49 -25.25 -4.80
N ALA A 277 -1.81 -25.39 -4.91
CA ALA A 277 -2.46 -25.79 -6.16
C ALA A 277 -2.23 -24.76 -7.28
N LEU A 278 -2.45 -23.47 -7.00
CA LEU A 278 -2.16 -22.39 -7.95
C LEU A 278 -0.67 -22.27 -8.28
N ARG A 279 0.21 -22.34 -7.27
CA ARG A 279 1.67 -22.31 -7.43
C ARG A 279 2.16 -23.42 -8.35
N HIS A 280 1.59 -24.63 -8.23
CA HIS A 280 1.93 -25.74 -9.11
C HIS A 280 1.53 -25.46 -10.57
N SER A 281 0.37 -24.84 -10.82
CA SER A 281 -0.06 -24.41 -12.16
C SER A 281 0.81 -23.28 -12.70
N LEU A 282 1.25 -22.37 -11.83
CA LEU A 282 2.06 -21.19 -12.18
C LEU A 282 3.54 -21.50 -12.44
N HIS A 283 4.06 -22.58 -11.86
CA HIS A 283 5.46 -23.02 -12.00
C HIS A 283 5.54 -24.45 -12.57
N PRO A 284 5.13 -24.68 -13.83
CA PRO A 284 5.22 -26.00 -14.42
C PRO A 284 6.69 -26.44 -14.52
N PRO A 285 7.00 -27.71 -14.20
CA PRO A 285 8.38 -28.22 -14.21
C PRO A 285 9.00 -28.06 -15.59
N ARG A 286 10.34 -27.92 -15.63
CA ARG A 286 11.15 -27.86 -16.86
C ARG A 286 11.19 -29.24 -17.51
N THR A 287 10.02 -29.69 -17.92
CA THR A 287 9.89 -30.91 -18.69
C THR A 287 10.35 -30.51 -20.08
N GLY A 288 11.52 -30.99 -20.49
CA GLY A 288 11.97 -30.87 -21.87
C GLY A 288 10.85 -31.40 -22.76
N GLY A 289 10.06 -30.48 -23.31
CA GLY A 289 9.22 -30.79 -24.45
C GLY A 289 10.20 -31.07 -25.55
N ASP A 290 10.61 -32.34 -25.70
CA ASP A 290 11.23 -32.74 -26.94
C ASP A 290 10.26 -32.31 -28.03
N ASN A 291 10.72 -31.49 -28.98
CA ASN A 291 9.96 -31.02 -30.14
C ASN A 291 9.51 -32.17 -31.08
N THR A 292 9.46 -33.40 -30.56
CA THR A 292 8.94 -34.59 -31.20
C THR A 292 7.42 -34.60 -31.07
N TRP A 293 6.75 -34.58 -32.22
CA TRP A 293 5.29 -34.69 -32.43
C TRP A 293 4.57 -35.75 -31.57
N LYS A 294 5.28 -36.75 -31.03
CA LYS A 294 4.70 -37.81 -30.20
C LYS A 294 4.28 -37.38 -28.78
N ASN A 295 4.76 -36.24 -28.28
CA ASN A 295 4.43 -35.71 -26.95
C ASN A 295 4.09 -34.21 -27.00
N SER A 296 3.31 -33.77 -27.99
CA SER A 296 2.71 -32.42 -27.98
C SER A 296 1.72 -32.32 -26.82
N ARG A 297 2.21 -31.93 -25.63
CA ARG A 297 1.32 -31.55 -24.52
C ARG A 297 0.60 -30.27 -24.92
N LEU A 298 -0.72 -30.27 -24.73
CA LEU A 298 -1.53 -29.06 -24.88
C LEU A 298 -0.96 -28.01 -23.92
N ALA A 299 -0.75 -26.78 -24.41
CA ALA A 299 -0.34 -25.68 -23.55
C ALA A 299 -1.36 -25.54 -22.40
N PRO A 300 -0.91 -25.37 -21.15
CA PRO A 300 -1.83 -25.18 -20.04
C PRO A 300 -2.72 -23.95 -20.32
N PRO A 301 -3.99 -23.98 -19.85
CA PRO A 301 -4.86 -22.82 -19.98
C PRO A 301 -4.26 -21.60 -19.25
N PRO A 302 -4.57 -20.39 -19.71
CA PRO A 302 -4.09 -19.18 -19.04
C PRO A 302 -4.70 -19.07 -17.63
N VAL A 303 -3.89 -18.61 -16.68
CA VAL A 303 -4.35 -18.29 -15.32
C VAL A 303 -5.19 -17.02 -15.38
N ARG A 304 -6.43 -17.08 -14.90
CA ARG A 304 -7.37 -15.96 -14.91
C ARG A 304 -7.34 -15.25 -13.56
N LEU A 305 -7.00 -13.96 -13.58
CA LEU A 305 -7.00 -13.11 -12.40
C LEU A 305 -8.16 -12.12 -12.52
N PHE A 306 -9.11 -12.20 -11.60
CA PHE A 306 -10.31 -11.36 -11.59
C PHE A 306 -10.14 -10.25 -10.55
N VAL A 307 -9.85 -9.02 -10.99
CA VAL A 307 -9.77 -7.84 -10.12
C VAL A 307 -11.15 -7.21 -10.04
N LEU A 308 -11.81 -7.36 -8.90
CA LEU A 308 -13.16 -6.88 -8.65
C LEU A 308 -13.14 -5.50 -7.99
N GLY A 309 -14.08 -4.65 -8.38
CA GLY A 309 -14.13 -3.27 -7.90
C GLY A 309 -12.95 -2.44 -8.39
N ALA A 310 -12.38 -2.78 -9.54
CA ALA A 310 -11.18 -2.13 -10.05
C ALA A 310 -11.40 -0.62 -10.26
N ARG A 311 -10.51 0.20 -9.70
CA ARG A 311 -10.48 1.66 -9.81
C ARG A 311 -9.11 2.08 -10.31
N ALA A 312 -8.24 2.57 -9.42
CA ALA A 312 -6.90 3.02 -9.74
C ALA A 312 -6.05 1.92 -10.41
N GLU A 313 -6.30 0.65 -10.08
CA GLU A 313 -5.55 -0.51 -10.57
C GLU A 313 -5.73 -0.74 -12.07
N SER A 314 -6.92 -0.43 -12.58
CA SER A 314 -7.24 -0.47 -14.01
C SER A 314 -6.56 0.66 -14.79
N SER A 315 -6.15 1.72 -14.11
CA SER A 315 -5.50 2.90 -14.71
C SER A 315 -3.98 2.84 -14.74
N LEU A 316 -3.39 1.82 -14.10
CA LEU A 316 -1.94 1.66 -14.06
C LEU A 316 -1.35 1.42 -15.46
N PRO A 317 -0.11 1.89 -15.71
CA PRO A 317 0.63 1.52 -16.89
C PRO A 317 0.74 0.01 -17.06
N ARG A 318 0.68 -0.46 -18.31
CA ARG A 318 0.68 -1.90 -18.62
C ARG A 318 2.02 -2.54 -18.29
N GLU A 319 3.10 -1.76 -18.38
CA GLU A 319 4.45 -2.14 -17.97
C GLU A 319 4.54 -2.53 -16.48
N THR A 320 3.73 -1.88 -15.63
CA THR A 320 3.65 -2.22 -14.20
C THR A 320 3.08 -3.63 -14.01
N TRP A 321 2.04 -4.00 -14.77
CA TRP A 321 1.47 -5.34 -14.75
C TRP A 321 2.40 -6.38 -15.39
N MET A 322 3.20 -5.98 -16.37
CA MET A 322 4.23 -6.85 -16.96
C MET A 322 5.30 -7.25 -15.93
N GLN A 323 5.60 -6.43 -14.92
CA GLN A 323 6.55 -6.81 -13.86
C GLN A 323 6.08 -8.03 -13.07
N MET A 324 4.77 -8.20 -12.85
CA MET A 324 4.24 -9.44 -12.27
C MET A 324 4.45 -10.62 -13.22
N VAL A 325 4.17 -10.44 -14.51
CA VAL A 325 4.25 -11.51 -15.52
C VAL A 325 5.70 -11.99 -15.71
N TYR A 326 6.68 -11.09 -15.60
CA TYR A 326 8.11 -11.46 -15.67
C TYR A 326 8.58 -12.38 -14.53
N LEU A 327 7.80 -12.52 -13.46
CA LEU A 327 8.07 -13.49 -12.39
C LEU A 327 7.62 -14.91 -12.74
N PHE A 328 6.85 -15.08 -13.83
CA PHE A 328 6.29 -16.35 -14.25
C PHE A 328 6.57 -16.60 -15.75
N HIS A 329 7.68 -17.27 -16.05
CA HIS A 329 8.20 -17.36 -17.42
C HIS A 329 7.41 -18.26 -18.38
N ARG A 330 6.60 -19.20 -17.86
CA ARG A 330 6.00 -20.29 -18.66
C ARG A 330 4.48 -20.28 -18.70
N VAL A 331 3.86 -19.25 -18.15
CA VAL A 331 2.41 -19.19 -17.97
C VAL A 331 1.88 -17.92 -18.61
N GLN A 332 0.68 -18.01 -19.14
CA GLN A 332 -0.06 -16.89 -19.70
C GLN A 332 -1.10 -16.43 -18.68
N PHE A 333 -1.25 -15.12 -18.56
CA PHE A 333 -2.23 -14.48 -17.69
C PHE A 333 -3.35 -13.85 -18.50
N SER A 334 -4.57 -14.02 -18.00
CA SER A 334 -5.74 -13.26 -18.41
C SER A 334 -6.21 -12.42 -17.22
N LEU A 335 -5.95 -11.13 -17.25
CA LEU A 335 -6.33 -10.18 -16.20
C LEU A 335 -7.68 -9.56 -16.57
N HIS A 336 -8.68 -9.75 -15.71
CA HIS A 336 -10.03 -9.25 -15.87
C HIS A 336 -10.30 -8.16 -14.84
N PHE A 337 -10.35 -6.90 -15.28
CA PHE A 337 -10.79 -5.78 -14.44
C PHE A 337 -12.31 -5.67 -14.51
N ILE A 338 -12.98 -5.75 -13.37
CA ILE A 338 -14.43 -5.77 -13.28
C ILE A 338 -14.87 -4.70 -12.31
N GLY A 339 -15.70 -3.77 -12.77
CA GLY A 339 -16.34 -2.78 -11.91
C GLY A 339 -16.87 -1.58 -12.69
N PRO A 340 -17.87 -0.87 -12.15
CA PRO A 340 -18.45 0.31 -12.81
C PRO A 340 -17.43 1.44 -13.01
N GLU A 341 -16.43 1.53 -12.13
CA GLU A 341 -15.39 2.57 -12.17
C GLU A 341 -14.10 2.12 -12.88
N SER A 342 -14.09 0.93 -13.47
CA SER A 342 -12.89 0.33 -14.10
C SER A 342 -12.38 1.05 -15.36
N MET A 343 -13.17 1.97 -15.91
CA MET A 343 -12.78 2.84 -17.04
C MET A 343 -12.77 4.32 -16.66
N ALA A 344 -12.90 4.65 -15.37
CA ALA A 344 -12.82 6.02 -14.89
C ALA A 344 -11.49 6.65 -15.32
N ASN A 345 -11.53 7.88 -15.85
CA ASN A 345 -10.40 8.62 -16.40
C ASN A 345 -9.74 8.04 -17.68
N ARG A 346 -10.22 6.91 -18.21
CA ARG A 346 -9.69 6.26 -19.43
C ARG A 346 -10.61 6.34 -20.64
N GLU A 347 -11.79 6.94 -20.49
CA GLU A 347 -12.77 7.11 -21.57
C GLU A 347 -12.20 7.78 -22.84
N LYS A 348 -11.19 8.63 -22.67
CA LYS A 348 -10.50 9.31 -23.79
C LYS A 348 -9.45 8.43 -24.49
N GLU A 349 -8.86 7.48 -23.77
CA GLU A 349 -7.80 6.59 -24.29
C GLU A 349 -8.43 5.48 -25.13
N LEU A 350 -9.51 4.88 -24.62
CA LEU A 350 -10.22 3.78 -25.26
C LEU A 350 -11.72 4.05 -25.17
N PRO A 351 -12.40 4.37 -26.29
CA PRO A 351 -13.85 4.52 -26.28
C PRO A 351 -14.51 3.17 -25.95
N LEU A 352 -15.58 3.22 -25.16
CA LEU A 352 -16.33 2.01 -24.80
C LEU A 352 -16.95 1.40 -26.07
N PRO A 353 -16.70 0.11 -26.35
CA PRO A 353 -17.27 -0.55 -27.51
C PRO A 353 -18.78 -0.72 -27.34
N GLU A 354 -19.52 -0.69 -28.44
CA GLU A 354 -20.95 -0.98 -28.43
C GLU A 354 -21.21 -2.42 -27.98
N ARG A 355 -22.27 -2.61 -27.17
CA ARG A 355 -22.70 -3.94 -26.73
C ARG A 355 -23.27 -4.70 -27.93
N THR A 356 -22.53 -5.69 -28.41
CA THR A 356 -22.91 -6.55 -29.55
C THR A 356 -23.21 -7.96 -29.06
N PRO A 357 -23.89 -8.82 -29.83
CA PRO A 357 -24.09 -10.23 -29.43
C PRO A 357 -22.78 -10.99 -29.16
N LEU A 358 -21.68 -10.57 -29.80
CA LEU A 358 -20.34 -11.14 -29.58
C LEU A 358 -19.64 -10.57 -28.33
N ASN A 359 -20.03 -9.37 -27.90
CA ASN A 359 -19.51 -8.70 -26.71
C ASN A 359 -20.67 -8.11 -25.90
N PRO A 360 -21.44 -8.96 -25.19
CA PRO A 360 -22.69 -8.54 -24.53
C PRO A 360 -22.46 -7.50 -23.43
N PHE A 361 -21.26 -7.51 -22.81
CA PHE A 361 -20.90 -6.60 -21.72
C PHE A 361 -20.08 -5.38 -22.16
N GLY A 362 -19.79 -5.23 -23.46
CA GLY A 362 -19.00 -4.10 -23.96
C GLY A 362 -17.58 -4.09 -23.39
N ALA A 363 -16.96 -5.26 -23.23
CA ALA A 363 -15.62 -5.41 -22.69
C ALA A 363 -14.57 -4.79 -23.60
N VAL A 364 -13.62 -4.04 -23.01
CA VAL A 364 -12.43 -3.55 -23.70
C VAL A 364 -11.34 -4.61 -23.57
N ILE A 365 -10.91 -5.19 -24.69
CA ILE A 365 -9.94 -6.29 -24.70
C ILE A 365 -8.61 -5.81 -25.30
N GLU A 366 -7.58 -5.79 -24.47
CA GLU A 366 -6.21 -5.46 -24.84
C GLU A 366 -5.41 -6.77 -24.99
N ASP A 367 -5.37 -7.33 -26.20
CA ASP A 367 -4.77 -8.65 -26.51
C ASP A 367 -3.30 -8.57 -26.97
N ARG A 368 -2.76 -7.36 -27.22
CA ARG A 368 -1.42 -7.14 -27.82
C ARG A 368 -0.40 -6.50 -26.86
N ILE A 369 -0.55 -6.70 -25.56
CA ILE A 369 0.40 -6.17 -24.57
C ILE A 369 1.66 -7.04 -24.56
N SER A 370 1.50 -8.36 -24.40
CA SER A 370 2.55 -9.34 -24.59
C SER A 370 1.96 -10.70 -24.92
N ASN A 371 2.79 -11.65 -25.39
CA ASN A 371 2.35 -13.03 -25.61
C ASN A 371 1.96 -13.77 -24.31
N ALA A 372 2.25 -13.18 -23.15
CA ALA A 372 2.01 -13.76 -21.83
C ALA A 372 0.91 -13.02 -21.04
N LEU A 373 0.41 -11.88 -21.53
CA LEU A 373 -0.58 -11.06 -20.80
C LEU A 373 -1.67 -10.56 -21.73
N LYS A 374 -2.90 -10.91 -21.36
CA LYS A 374 -4.13 -10.34 -21.90
C LYS A 374 -4.86 -9.56 -20.81
N ILE A 375 -5.30 -8.35 -21.11
CA ILE A 375 -6.12 -7.55 -20.19
C ILE A 375 -7.52 -7.38 -20.79
N SER A 376 -8.55 -7.58 -19.99
CA SER A 376 -9.94 -7.32 -20.37
C SER A 376 -10.62 -6.49 -19.28
N THR A 377 -11.22 -5.36 -19.66
CA THR A 377 -11.89 -4.45 -18.73
C THR A 377 -13.40 -4.46 -18.97
N PHE A 378 -14.17 -4.63 -17.89
CA PHE A 378 -15.63 -4.75 -17.90
C PHE A 378 -16.26 -3.67 -17.01
N VAL A 379 -17.06 -2.80 -17.61
CA VAL A 379 -17.83 -1.75 -16.92
C VAL A 379 -19.20 -2.32 -16.51
N GLU A 380 -19.19 -3.28 -15.59
CA GLU A 380 -20.38 -3.96 -15.06
C GLU A 380 -20.07 -4.55 -13.68
N TYR A 381 -21.09 -4.86 -12.90
CA TYR A 381 -20.91 -5.55 -11.62
C TYR A 381 -20.64 -7.05 -11.81
N TYR A 382 -19.83 -7.63 -10.91
CA TYR A 382 -19.47 -9.05 -10.98
C TYR A 382 -20.67 -9.98 -10.86
N HIS A 383 -21.60 -9.71 -9.95
CA HIS A 383 -22.76 -10.57 -9.71
C HIS A 383 -23.64 -10.73 -10.96
N THR A 384 -23.78 -9.69 -11.78
CA THR A 384 -24.46 -9.74 -13.08
C THR A 384 -23.77 -10.73 -14.02
N MET A 385 -22.44 -10.63 -14.15
CA MET A 385 -21.67 -11.52 -15.03
C MET A 385 -21.64 -12.96 -14.54
N HIS A 386 -21.53 -13.17 -13.23
CA HIS A 386 -21.57 -14.50 -12.62
C HIS A 386 -22.91 -15.19 -12.90
N LYS A 387 -24.04 -14.49 -12.71
CA LYS A 387 -25.39 -15.01 -12.98
C LYS A 387 -25.62 -15.41 -14.44
N THR A 388 -25.01 -14.69 -15.38
CA THR A 388 -25.07 -15.05 -16.81
C THR A 388 -24.18 -16.22 -17.20
N GLY A 389 -23.30 -16.69 -16.29
CA GLY A 389 -22.35 -17.77 -16.56
C GLY A 389 -21.22 -17.39 -17.53
N HIS A 390 -20.95 -16.10 -17.73
CA HIS A 390 -19.98 -15.63 -18.73
C HIS A 390 -18.57 -16.21 -18.53
N PHE A 391 -18.13 -16.36 -17.27
CA PHE A 391 -16.81 -16.90 -16.94
C PHE A 391 -16.83 -18.38 -16.51
N TYR A 392 -18.01 -19.01 -16.51
CA TYR A 392 -18.16 -20.42 -16.14
C TYR A 392 -17.52 -21.33 -17.20
N PRO A 393 -16.80 -22.40 -16.81
CA PRO A 393 -16.58 -22.91 -15.46
C PRO A 393 -15.46 -22.19 -14.69
N TYR A 394 -15.60 -22.12 -13.36
CA TYR A 394 -14.53 -21.66 -12.47
C TYR A 394 -13.65 -22.83 -12.03
N ASP A 395 -12.34 -22.61 -12.05
CA ASP A 395 -11.33 -23.58 -11.66
C ASP A 395 -10.39 -23.01 -10.58
N PRO A 396 -10.46 -23.47 -9.33
CA PRO A 396 -9.58 -23.03 -8.25
C PRO A 396 -8.07 -23.26 -8.49
N TYR A 397 -7.68 -24.03 -9.52
CA TYR A 397 -6.28 -24.25 -9.91
C TYR A 397 -5.75 -23.23 -10.92
N PHE A 398 -6.63 -22.46 -11.57
CA PHE A 398 -6.28 -21.46 -12.58
C PHE A 398 -6.94 -20.10 -12.36
N ASP A 399 -7.90 -20.00 -11.45
CA ASP A 399 -8.64 -18.77 -11.17
C ASP A 399 -8.33 -18.23 -9.79
N CYS A 400 -8.15 -16.91 -9.71
CA CYS A 400 -8.02 -16.20 -8.45
C CYS A 400 -8.77 -14.86 -8.53
N PHE A 401 -9.48 -14.53 -7.46
CA PHE A 401 -10.16 -13.26 -7.29
C PHE A 401 -9.32 -12.31 -6.45
N ILE A 402 -9.29 -11.05 -6.81
CA ILE A 402 -8.57 -10.00 -6.12
C ILE A 402 -9.53 -8.83 -5.89
N CYS A 403 -9.65 -8.39 -4.64
CA CYS A 403 -10.44 -7.24 -4.25
C CYS A 403 -9.52 -6.23 -3.56
N PHE A 404 -9.16 -5.16 -4.27
CA PHE A 404 -8.37 -4.08 -3.66
C PHE A 404 -9.31 -3.14 -2.91
N HIS A 405 -9.00 -2.90 -1.63
CA HIS A 405 -9.75 -1.94 -0.80
C HIS A 405 -11.28 -2.09 -0.87
N PRO A 406 -11.85 -3.31 -0.74
CA PRO A 406 -13.24 -3.54 -1.05
C PRO A 406 -14.20 -2.83 -0.08
N GLY A 407 -13.81 -2.66 1.19
CA GLY A 407 -14.68 -2.09 2.22
C GLY A 407 -15.91 -2.96 2.44
N PHE A 408 -15.73 -4.27 2.65
CA PHE A 408 -16.84 -5.20 2.90
C PHE A 408 -17.65 -4.83 4.15
N GLY A 409 -17.00 -4.31 5.18
CA GLY A 409 -17.59 -3.88 6.45
C GLY A 409 -17.92 -2.40 6.51
N ASN A 410 -17.49 -1.59 5.53
CA ASN A 410 -17.78 -0.17 5.49
C ASN A 410 -19.27 0.06 5.16
N PRO A 411 -20.04 0.79 6.00
CA PRO A 411 -21.46 1.04 5.78
C PRO A 411 -21.81 1.64 4.40
N ALA A 412 -20.91 2.41 3.80
CA ALA A 412 -21.13 3.01 2.48
C ALA A 412 -21.15 1.97 1.35
N SER A 413 -20.20 1.02 1.35
CA SER A 413 -19.99 0.04 0.28
C SER A 413 -20.60 -1.33 0.55
N LEU A 414 -21.02 -1.62 1.78
CA LEU A 414 -21.57 -2.92 2.19
C LEU A 414 -22.70 -3.42 1.27
N HIS A 415 -23.58 -2.51 0.83
CA HIS A 415 -24.70 -2.85 -0.04
C HIS A 415 -24.27 -3.35 -1.43
N GLU A 416 -23.14 -2.88 -1.95
CA GLU A 416 -22.62 -3.28 -3.28
C GLU A 416 -22.06 -4.72 -3.26
N TRP A 417 -21.57 -5.16 -2.10
CA TRP A 417 -20.94 -6.47 -1.92
C TRP A 417 -21.90 -7.57 -1.45
N GLU A 418 -23.08 -7.20 -0.96
CA GLU A 418 -24.05 -8.13 -0.37
C GLU A 418 -24.45 -9.26 -1.32
N GLU A 419 -24.67 -8.95 -2.60
CA GLU A 419 -24.98 -9.96 -3.63
C GLU A 419 -23.73 -10.68 -4.14
N THR A 420 -22.61 -9.97 -4.19
CA THR A 420 -21.35 -10.44 -4.79
C THR A 420 -20.65 -11.49 -3.90
N LEU A 421 -20.62 -11.29 -2.59
CA LEU A 421 -19.89 -12.15 -1.64
C LEU A 421 -20.38 -13.61 -1.63
N PRO A 422 -21.68 -13.92 -1.55
CA PRO A 422 -22.16 -15.31 -1.62
C PRO A 422 -21.75 -16.01 -2.92
N LEU A 423 -21.84 -15.31 -4.05
CA LEU A 423 -21.45 -15.84 -5.36
C LEU A 423 -19.94 -16.10 -5.43
N LEU A 424 -19.12 -15.24 -4.81
CA LEU A 424 -17.68 -15.50 -4.71
C LEU A 424 -17.36 -16.74 -3.87
N LEU A 425 -18.06 -16.93 -2.74
CA LEU A 425 -17.90 -18.11 -1.90
C LEU A 425 -18.41 -19.39 -2.59
N GLU A 426 -19.35 -19.28 -3.52
CA GLU A 426 -19.82 -20.39 -4.36
C GLU A 426 -18.71 -20.91 -5.29
N THR A 427 -17.89 -20.01 -5.86
CA THR A 427 -16.81 -20.40 -6.81
C THR A 427 -15.73 -21.30 -6.21
N LYS A 428 -15.58 -21.32 -4.87
CA LYS A 428 -14.50 -22.02 -4.14
C LYS A 428 -13.08 -21.63 -4.56
N CYS A 429 -12.94 -20.55 -5.32
CA CYS A 429 -11.67 -19.99 -5.72
C CYS A 429 -11.10 -19.13 -4.59
N PRO A 430 -9.77 -18.99 -4.51
CA PRO A 430 -9.15 -18.10 -3.54
C PRO A 430 -9.44 -16.63 -3.87
N VAL A 431 -9.85 -15.88 -2.85
CA VAL A 431 -10.08 -14.43 -2.89
C VAL A 431 -8.98 -13.76 -2.07
N ILE A 432 -8.17 -12.93 -2.71
CA ILE A 432 -7.17 -12.08 -2.07
C ILE A 432 -7.80 -10.70 -1.89
N ALA A 433 -7.77 -10.16 -0.68
CA ALA A 433 -8.33 -8.86 -0.39
C ALA A 433 -7.33 -7.97 0.36
N THR A 434 -7.45 -6.67 0.17
CA THR A 434 -6.53 -5.69 0.76
C THR A 434 -7.27 -4.62 1.55
N GLY A 435 -6.59 -4.05 2.54
CA GLY A 435 -7.17 -3.03 3.44
C GLY A 435 -6.59 -1.65 3.19
N TYR A 436 -7.41 -0.62 3.38
CA TYR A 436 -6.99 0.78 3.25
C TYR A 436 -6.27 1.23 4.53
N SER A 437 -6.89 0.99 5.68
CA SER A 437 -6.30 1.18 7.00
C SER A 437 -6.33 -0.13 7.82
N PRO A 438 -5.60 -0.19 8.95
CA PRO A 438 -5.68 -1.33 9.88
C PRO A 438 -7.09 -1.54 10.40
N TRP A 439 -7.81 -0.44 10.66
CA TRP A 439 -9.16 -0.48 11.20
C TRP A 439 -10.17 -0.93 10.14
N ASP A 440 -10.07 -0.44 8.90
CA ASP A 440 -10.95 -0.89 7.80
C ASP A 440 -10.80 -2.39 7.54
N MET A 441 -9.55 -2.87 7.53
CA MET A 441 -9.27 -4.30 7.38
C MET A 441 -9.90 -5.11 8.51
N GLN A 442 -9.83 -4.62 9.75
CA GLN A 442 -10.44 -5.29 10.89
C GLN A 442 -11.97 -5.33 10.77
N GLN A 443 -12.60 -4.22 10.38
CA GLN A 443 -14.04 -4.17 10.13
C GLN A 443 -14.48 -5.15 9.04
N ASP A 444 -13.75 -5.21 7.94
CA ASP A 444 -14.03 -6.13 6.83
C ASP A 444 -13.95 -7.59 7.30
N VAL A 445 -12.90 -7.94 8.07
CA VAL A 445 -12.72 -9.28 8.62
C VAL A 445 -13.82 -9.64 9.63
N GLU A 446 -14.17 -8.72 10.53
CA GLU A 446 -15.25 -8.92 11.51
C GLU A 446 -16.60 -9.10 10.83
N HIS A 447 -16.88 -8.32 9.77
CA HIS A 447 -18.09 -8.46 8.97
C HIS A 447 -18.15 -9.83 8.29
N LEU A 448 -17.06 -10.25 7.63
CA LEU A 448 -16.97 -11.54 6.95
C LEU A 448 -17.12 -12.71 7.93
N GLN A 449 -16.49 -12.63 9.10
CA GLN A 449 -16.61 -13.66 10.14
C GLN A 449 -18.03 -13.76 10.69
N LYS A 450 -18.66 -12.63 10.99
CA LYS A 450 -20.02 -12.58 11.55
C LYS A 450 -21.06 -13.11 10.57
N ARG A 451 -20.93 -12.80 9.28
CA ARG A 451 -21.92 -13.15 8.26
C ARG A 451 -21.65 -14.50 7.59
N TYR A 452 -20.40 -14.83 7.30
CA TYR A 452 -20.00 -15.98 6.47
C TYR A 452 -19.04 -16.96 7.15
N GLY A 453 -18.74 -16.82 8.45
CA GLY A 453 -17.75 -17.68 9.14
C GLY A 453 -18.05 -19.19 9.05
N ASN A 454 -19.31 -19.58 8.86
CA ASN A 454 -19.69 -20.98 8.68
C ASN A 454 -19.38 -21.51 7.27
N GLU A 455 -19.38 -20.64 6.25
CA GLU A 455 -19.24 -20.99 4.83
C GLU A 455 -17.86 -20.64 4.26
N MET A 456 -17.02 -19.94 5.03
CA MET A 456 -15.75 -19.39 4.59
C MET A 456 -14.57 -19.94 5.41
N ASP A 457 -13.44 -20.18 4.75
CA ASP A 457 -12.15 -20.44 5.37
C ASP A 457 -11.19 -19.27 5.09
N PHE A 458 -10.45 -18.81 6.10
CA PHE A 458 -9.33 -17.91 5.87
C PHE A 458 -8.14 -18.67 5.28
N LEU A 459 -7.55 -18.12 4.24
CA LEU A 459 -6.34 -18.62 3.58
C LEU A 459 -5.09 -17.90 4.09
N LEU A 460 -5.21 -16.60 4.32
CA LEU A 460 -4.14 -15.76 4.87
C LEU A 460 -4.74 -14.91 5.98
N GLU A 461 -4.13 -14.98 7.16
CA GLU A 461 -4.52 -14.19 8.32
C GLU A 461 -4.33 -12.70 8.03
N PRO A 462 -5.23 -11.83 8.51
CA PRO A 462 -5.14 -10.39 8.28
C PRO A 462 -3.90 -9.77 8.92
N GLY A 463 -3.31 -8.80 8.24
CA GLY A 463 -2.10 -8.12 8.68
C GLY A 463 -1.49 -7.24 7.60
N GLU A 464 -0.46 -6.48 7.98
CA GLU A 464 0.23 -5.53 7.10
C GLU A 464 0.82 -6.20 5.85
N ASN A 465 0.58 -5.60 4.69
CA ASN A 465 1.13 -6.05 3.42
C ASN A 465 2.61 -5.68 3.31
N LEU A 466 3.46 -6.66 3.02
CA LEU A 466 4.91 -6.47 2.85
C LEU A 466 5.21 -5.62 1.60
N PHE A 467 4.34 -5.69 0.59
CA PHE A 467 4.42 -4.94 -0.65
C PHE A 467 3.42 -3.77 -0.70
N ARG A 468 3.05 -3.20 0.46
CA ARG A 468 2.27 -1.94 0.48
C ARG A 468 3.05 -0.80 -0.16
N SER A 469 2.33 0.25 -0.57
CA SER A 469 3.01 1.48 -0.99
C SER A 469 3.73 2.12 0.21
N LEU A 470 4.95 2.61 -0.04
CA LEU A 470 5.70 3.42 0.93
C LEU A 470 5.29 4.89 0.86
N ARG A 471 4.62 5.30 -0.22
CA ARG A 471 4.10 6.66 -0.38
C ARG A 471 2.82 6.83 0.43
N TRP A 472 2.78 7.95 1.15
CA TRP A 472 1.58 8.42 1.82
C TRP A 472 0.78 9.30 0.87
N ASP A 473 -0.54 9.12 0.88
CA ASP A 473 -1.46 10.01 0.20
C ASP A 473 -2.28 10.78 1.23
N LEU A 474 -2.65 11.99 0.84
CA LEU A 474 -3.40 12.94 1.64
C LEU A 474 -4.85 12.97 1.16
N ASN A 475 -5.81 12.83 2.08
CA ASN A 475 -7.22 13.01 1.76
C ASN A 475 -7.56 14.51 1.68
N ASP A 476 -8.10 14.94 0.53
CA ASP A 476 -8.39 16.35 0.26
C ASP A 476 -9.57 16.90 1.07
N LEU A 477 -10.48 16.02 1.51
CA LEU A 477 -11.63 16.36 2.33
C LEU A 477 -11.29 16.38 3.83
N ASP A 478 -10.25 15.65 4.22
CA ASP A 478 -9.78 15.57 5.60
C ASP A 478 -8.25 15.45 5.61
N PRO A 479 -7.51 16.57 5.63
CA PRO A 479 -6.05 16.57 5.52
C PRO A 479 -5.35 15.79 6.65
N HIS A 480 -6.02 15.53 7.78
CA HIS A 480 -5.45 14.73 8.87
C HIS A 480 -5.55 13.23 8.63
N ASP A 481 -6.41 12.79 7.71
CA ASP A 481 -6.50 11.41 7.24
C ASP A 481 -5.44 11.16 6.17
N VAL A 482 -4.25 10.75 6.62
CA VAL A 482 -3.17 10.27 5.76
C VAL A 482 -3.22 8.76 5.63
N ASN A 483 -3.11 8.27 4.40
CA ASN A 483 -3.25 6.84 4.12
C ASN A 483 -2.06 6.29 3.33
N CYS A 484 -1.82 5.00 3.47
CA CYS A 484 -0.93 4.25 2.60
C CYS A 484 -1.79 3.41 1.66
N SER A 485 -1.53 3.51 0.37
CA SER A 485 -2.17 2.59 -0.58
C SER A 485 -1.78 1.15 -0.28
N ASN A 486 -2.79 0.29 -0.24
CA ASN A 486 -2.64 -1.17 -0.13
C ASN A 486 -1.98 -1.64 1.18
N TRP A 487 -2.35 -1.02 2.30
CA TRP A 487 -1.77 -1.28 3.62
C TRP A 487 -2.03 -2.71 4.14
N GLY A 488 -3.27 -3.17 4.10
CA GLY A 488 -3.66 -4.47 4.65
C GLY A 488 -3.67 -5.58 3.60
N LEU A 489 -3.47 -6.83 4.02
CA LEU A 489 -3.63 -7.99 3.16
C LEU A 489 -4.34 -9.10 3.94
N TYR A 490 -5.23 -9.84 3.31
CA TYR A 490 -5.81 -11.07 3.82
C TYR A 490 -6.36 -11.88 2.66
N ALA A 491 -6.66 -13.16 2.89
CA ALA A 491 -7.26 -13.99 1.86
C ALA A 491 -8.23 -15.00 2.46
N PHE A 492 -9.26 -15.34 1.71
CA PHE A 492 -10.31 -16.27 2.11
C PHE A 492 -10.84 -17.04 0.92
N ARG A 493 -11.61 -18.11 1.18
CA ARG A 493 -12.36 -18.86 0.16
C ARG A 493 -13.63 -19.44 0.76
N GLY A 494 -14.57 -19.84 -0.09
CA GLY A 494 -15.68 -20.69 0.33
C GLY A 494 -15.23 -22.11 0.71
N LYS A 495 -15.86 -22.70 1.73
CA LYS A 495 -15.64 -24.08 2.16
C LYS A 495 -16.05 -25.06 1.07
N ARG A 496 -15.22 -26.09 0.88
CA ARG A 496 -15.45 -27.19 -0.08
C ARG A 496 -16.26 -28.35 0.48
N TYR A 497 -16.39 -28.44 1.80
CA TYR A 497 -17.19 -29.46 2.47
C TYR A 497 -18.46 -28.79 3.01
N GLU A 498 -19.62 -29.38 2.73
CA GLU A 498 -20.83 -29.07 3.50
C GLU A 498 -20.51 -29.43 4.95
N ALA A 499 -20.63 -28.47 5.87
CA ALA A 499 -20.59 -28.76 7.28
C ALA A 499 -21.86 -29.56 7.60
N THR A 500 -21.79 -30.89 7.50
CA THR A 500 -22.82 -31.72 8.10
C THR A 500 -22.82 -31.37 9.60
N PRO A 501 -23.95 -30.92 10.16
CA PRO A 501 -24.04 -30.71 11.59
C PRO A 501 -23.68 -32.04 12.23
N LYS A 502 -22.71 -32.01 13.15
CA LYS A 502 -22.29 -33.20 13.88
C LYS A 502 -23.51 -33.65 14.70
N GLU A 503 -24.24 -34.64 14.21
CA GLU A 503 -25.29 -35.28 15.00
C GLU A 503 -24.63 -35.79 16.27
N VAL A 504 -25.18 -35.37 17.40
CA VAL A 504 -24.72 -35.84 18.71
C VAL A 504 -25.12 -37.30 18.80
N GLU A 505 -24.21 -38.20 18.43
CA GLU A 505 -24.40 -39.62 18.69
C GLU A 505 -24.54 -39.80 20.22
N PRO A 506 -25.68 -40.30 20.73
CA PRO A 506 -25.76 -40.67 22.13
C PRO A 506 -24.81 -41.85 22.34
N GLU A 507 -23.83 -41.67 23.23
CA GLU A 507 -22.95 -42.76 23.67
C GLU A 507 -23.82 -43.89 24.25
N VAL A 508 -24.06 -44.92 23.44
CA VAL A 508 -24.63 -46.17 23.93
C VAL A 508 -23.51 -46.87 24.69
N HIS A 509 -23.56 -46.77 26.02
CA HIS A 509 -22.70 -47.52 26.92
C HIS A 509 -22.72 -49.01 26.52
N SER A 510 -21.59 -49.51 26.00
CA SER A 510 -21.42 -50.93 25.76
C SER A 510 -21.32 -51.63 27.13
N GLU A 511 -22.36 -52.35 27.52
CA GLU A 511 -22.28 -53.32 28.61
C GLU A 511 -21.32 -54.44 28.21
N ARG A 512 -20.04 -54.28 28.59
CA ARG A 512 -19.10 -55.39 28.58
C ARG A 512 -18.14 -55.31 29.77
N THR A 513 -18.73 -55.49 30.94
CA THR A 513 -18.06 -56.03 32.13
C THR A 513 -19.04 -56.93 32.85
N GLN A 514 -18.90 -58.23 32.63
CA GLN A 514 -19.07 -59.27 33.65
C GLN A 514 -17.77 -60.06 33.71
#